data_AF-A0A7J8YIR4-F1
#
_entry.id   AF-A0A7J8YIR4-F1
#
_cell.length_a   1.000
_cell.length_b   1.000
_cell.length_c   1.000
_cell.angle_alpha   90.00
_cell.angle_beta   90.00
_cell.angle_gamma   90.00
#
_symmetry.space_group_name_H-M   'P 1'
#
loop_
_entity.id
_entity.type
_entity.pdbx_description
1 polymer ?
#
loop_
_entity_poly.entity_id
_entity_poly.type
_entity_poly.pdbx_seq_one_letter_code
_entity_poly.pdbx_strand_id
1 'polypeptide(L)' 'MERVLTGGKGIVRPKTKIVCTLGPASRSVEMIERLLKAGMNVARFNFSHGSHAYHQQ' A
#
# COMPACT_ATOMS: atom_id res chain seq x y z
N MET A 1 14.22 -26.61 -3.62
CA MET A 1 12.95 -27.24 -4.03
C MET A 1 12.31 -27.83 -2.78
N GLU A 2 11.82 -27.00 -1.87
CA GLU A 2 11.44 -27.49 -0.52
C GLU A 2 10.39 -26.57 0.14
N ARG A 3 9.18 -26.51 -0.44
CA ARG A 3 8.00 -25.91 0.20
C ARG A 3 6.73 -26.68 -0.12
N VAL A 4 6.77 -27.98 0.10
CA VAL A 4 5.58 -28.81 0.22
C VAL A 4 5.70 -29.46 1.59
N LEU A 5 4.61 -29.50 2.37
CA LEU A 5 4.41 -30.30 3.59
C LEU A 5 4.39 -29.65 4.99
N THR A 6 4.22 -28.32 5.15
CA THR A 6 3.76 -27.80 6.46
C THR A 6 2.56 -26.88 6.30
N GLY A 7 1.38 -27.40 6.64
CA GLY A 7 0.10 -26.70 6.75
C GLY A 7 0.02 -25.71 7.92
N GLY A 8 1.12 -25.01 8.22
CA GLY A 8 1.07 -23.79 9.00
C GLY A 8 0.75 -22.65 8.05
N LYS A 9 -0.39 -21.95 8.24
CA LYS A 9 -0.68 -20.68 7.57
C LYS A 9 0.29 -19.58 8.04
N GLY A 10 1.59 -19.76 7.81
CA GLY A 10 2.54 -18.66 7.82
C GLY A 10 2.23 -17.85 6.58
N ILE A 11 1.59 -16.69 6.74
CA ILE A 11 1.40 -15.74 5.65
C ILE A 11 2.79 -15.42 5.11
N VAL A 12 3.15 -16.00 3.96
CA VAL A 12 4.39 -15.68 3.27
C VAL A 12 4.22 -14.26 2.74
N ARG A 13 4.56 -13.28 3.56
CA ARG A 13 4.54 -11.89 3.13
C ARG A 13 5.65 -11.72 2.10
N PRO A 14 5.37 -11.16 0.90
CA PRO A 14 6.42 -10.81 -0.03
C PRO A 14 7.45 -9.92 0.69
N LYS A 15 8.73 -10.21 0.46
CA LYS A 15 9.83 -9.44 1.06
C LYS A 15 9.87 -8.02 0.49
N THR A 16 9.51 -7.88 -0.79
CA THR A 16 9.42 -6.61 -1.51
C THR A 16 8.23 -5.80 -1.00
N LYS A 17 8.48 -4.52 -0.68
CA LYS A 17 7.45 -3.57 -0.26
C LYS A 17 6.86 -2.84 -1.45
N ILE A 18 5.55 -2.62 -1.43
CA ILE A 18 4.83 -1.86 -2.46
C ILE A 18 4.65 -0.42 -1.99
N VAL A 19 5.15 0.52 -2.79
CA VAL A 19 4.99 1.96 -2.59
C VAL A 19 3.96 2.48 -3.58
N CYS A 20 2.90 3.14 -3.11
CA CYS A 20 1.88 3.75 -3.98
C CYS A 20 1.90 5.26 -3.80
N THR A 21 1.88 6.02 -4.91
CA THR A 21 1.75 7.47 -4.85
C THR A 21 0.29 7.84 -4.66
N LEU A 22 -0.03 8.57 -3.60
CA LEU A 22 -1.39 9.05 -3.33
C LEU A 22 -1.66 10.38 -4.04
N GLY A 23 -2.89 10.54 -4.51
CA GLY A 23 -3.32 11.72 -5.25
C GLY A 23 -4.85 11.78 -5.33
N PRO A 24 -5.41 12.65 -6.20
CA PRO A 24 -6.85 12.87 -6.30
C PRO A 24 -7.67 11.58 -6.52
N ALA A 25 -7.12 10.63 -7.29
CA ALA A 25 -7.76 9.35 -7.61
C ALA A 25 -7.76 8.34 -6.44
N SER A 26 -6.93 8.55 -5.41
CA SER A 26 -6.74 7.64 -4.28
C SER A 26 -6.98 8.29 -2.92
N ARG A 27 -7.68 9.45 -2.91
CA ARG A 27 -8.00 10.25 -1.71
C ARG A 27 -9.07 9.63 -0.82
N SER A 28 -10.00 8.84 -1.35
CA SER A 28 -11.10 8.33 -0.52
C SER A 28 -10.58 7.25 0.43
N VAL A 29 -11.12 7.24 1.66
CA VAL A 29 -10.79 6.21 2.67
C VAL A 29 -11.03 4.80 2.11
N GLU A 30 -12.12 4.61 1.38
CA GLU A 30 -12.46 3.35 0.71
C GLU A 30 -11.37 2.92 -0.29
N MET A 31 -10.83 3.85 -1.07
CA MET A 31 -9.76 3.53 -2.03
C MET A 31 -8.46 3.17 -1.30
N ILE A 32 -8.12 3.87 -0.23
CA ILE A 32 -6.94 3.56 0.59
C ILE A 32 -7.09 2.17 1.24
N GLU A 33 -8.29 1.84 1.73
CA GLU A 33 -8.58 0.50 2.26
C GLU A 33 -8.41 -0.59 1.20
N ARG A 34 -8.89 -0.33 -0.03
CA ARG A 34 -8.68 -1.24 -1.17
C ARG A 34 -7.19 -1.40 -1.50
N LEU A 35 -6.40 -0.33 -1.45
CA LEU A 35 -4.95 -0.37 -1.68
C LEU A 35 -4.22 -1.15 -0.58
N LEU A 36 -4.62 -0.99 0.68
CA LEU A 36 -4.09 -1.76 1.81
C LEU A 36 -4.38 -3.26 1.64
N LYS A 37 -5.61 -3.62 1.30
CA LYS A 37 -6.01 -5.01 1.03
C LYS A 37 -5.29 -5.59 -0.20
N ALA A 38 -5.00 -4.76 -1.19
CA ALA A 38 -4.23 -5.14 -2.37
C ALA A 38 -2.71 -5.31 -2.11
N GLY A 39 -2.21 -4.87 -0.95
CA GLY A 39 -0.82 -5.08 -0.53
C GLY A 39 0.06 -3.83 -0.49
N MET A 40 -0.51 -2.62 -0.57
CA MET A 40 0.25 -1.38 -0.35
C MET A 40 0.91 -1.38 1.04
N ASN A 41 2.19 -1.02 1.09
CA ASN A 41 2.93 -0.92 2.35
C ASN A 41 3.31 0.50 2.72
N VAL A 42 3.57 1.35 1.72
CA VAL A 42 4.01 2.73 1.92
C VAL A 42 3.20 3.65 1.01
N ALA A 43 2.63 4.70 1.59
CA ALA A 43 2.04 5.80 0.85
C ALA A 43 3.12 6.86 0.55
N ARG A 44 3.22 7.27 -0.71
CA ARG A 44 4.09 8.35 -1.17
C ARG A 44 3.24 9.57 -1.51
N PHE A 45 3.57 10.72 -0.94
CA PHE A 45 2.99 12.00 -1.35
C PHE A 45 3.97 12.72 -2.25
N ASN A 46 3.51 13.14 -3.43
CA ASN A 46 4.33 13.93 -4.35
C ASN A 46 4.17 15.42 -4.04
N PHE A 47 5.09 15.99 -3.28
CA PHE A 47 5.07 17.41 -2.88
C PHE A 47 5.44 18.38 -4.02
N SER A 48 5.89 17.89 -5.18
CA SER A 48 6.02 18.73 -6.38
C SER A 48 4.66 19.22 -6.91
N HIS A 49 3.57 18.56 -6.51
CA HIS A 49 2.20 18.93 -6.88
C HIS A 49 1.33 19.08 -5.62
N GLY A 50 0.50 20.12 -5.57
CA GLY A 50 -0.40 20.40 -4.45
C GLY A 50 0.19 21.34 -3.38
N SER A 51 -0.68 21.87 -2.51
CA SER A 51 -0.28 22.70 -1.37
C SER A 51 -0.08 21.85 -0.11
N HIS A 52 0.58 22.40 0.92
CA HIS A 52 0.71 21.70 2.21
C HIS A 52 -0.67 21.34 2.82
N ALA A 53 -1.65 22.22 2.66
CA ALA A 53 -3.03 21.97 3.10
C ALA A 53 -3.70 20.81 2.34
N TYR A 54 -3.33 20.59 1.07
CA TYR A 54 -3.85 19.49 0.26
C TYR A 54 -3.35 18.12 0.74
N HIS A 55 -2.11 18.05 1.23
CA HIS A 55 -1.52 16.81 1.76
C HIS A 55 -1.83 16.56 3.25
N GLN A 56 -2.47 17.51 3.94
CA GLN A 56 -2.83 17.41 5.36
C GLN A 56 -4.22 16.75 5.59
N GLN A 57 -5.05 16.66 4.55
CA GLN A 57 -6.35 15.96 4.59
C GLN A 57 -6.19 14.45 4.64
#